data_AF-A0AAV9UUM8-F1
#
_entry.id   AF-A0AAV9UUM8-F1
#
_cell.length_a   1.000
_cell.length_b   1.000
_cell.length_c   1.000
_cell.angle_alpha   90.00
_cell.angle_beta   90.00
_cell.angle_gamma   90.00
#
_symmetry.space_group_name_H-M   'P 1'
#
loop_
_entity.id
_entity.type
_entity.pdbx_description
1 polymer ?
#
loop_
_entity_poly.entity_id
_entity_poly.type
_entity_poly.pdbx_seq_one_letter_code
_entity_poly.pdbx_strand_id
1 'polypeptide(L)'
;MASFTFQILSCRTQAHHDGGITLAFNISGAATHEAGPLWGTMNAVQKSEVLLHAEEWLQAWGTFYTPPQPLVHEPRQSGIEATLQARMLSQRHRSFFNAYRFLDLLFHEIPGDGKLNLAVEILLTALHNDNNTRMEVKDAEGILSASRPLTIDDAIMANLVNLALELKDCLVAPFRRLHKDTPSVSSVHSDPSGFTPAINQSTHDRLSILREKVLTRDNDRCVVSGAGDESLVDYLNDEELSLFQSFATLECCHVFPHALNGEAASSEAKVQIWSLLDFISPGVSHELQGVEIDSPKNAITLRQELHTLFGQLKLWFTEKEVLEDGVVYKLETGNRLRVSPGFWPKDDLVILRTRDGIDAPSRRLLEIHRALAVAASLSGAGTDIDKLLRDEADLAVLAQDGSTADTLGSLLNIAISKRPCE
;
A
#
# COMPACT_ATOMS: atom_id res chain seq x y z
N MET A 1 -4.04 24.14 2.50
CA MET A 1 -5.27 23.63 3.17
C MET A 1 -5.41 24.35 4.50
N ALA A 2 -6.57 24.94 4.79
CA ALA A 2 -6.88 25.36 6.16
C ALA A 2 -7.09 24.08 6.98
N SER A 3 -6.28 23.87 8.01
CA SER A 3 -6.40 22.70 8.88
C SER A 3 -7.50 22.98 9.91
N PHE A 4 -8.53 22.15 9.94
CA PHE A 4 -9.56 22.24 10.97
C PHE A 4 -9.26 21.22 12.07
N THR A 5 -9.13 21.70 13.30
CA THR A 5 -8.76 20.91 14.47
C THR A 5 -10.06 20.54 15.22
N PHE A 6 -10.54 19.30 15.07
CA PHE A 6 -11.70 18.71 15.74
C PHE A 6 -11.35 17.54 16.67
N GLN A 7 -11.70 17.59 17.96
CA GLN A 7 -11.56 16.49 18.91
C GLN A 7 -12.87 15.67 18.97
N ILE A 8 -12.81 14.37 18.66
CA ILE A 8 -13.97 13.47 18.84
C ILE A 8 -14.13 13.15 20.34
N LEU A 9 -15.25 13.58 20.92
CA LEU A 9 -15.64 13.38 22.32
C LEU A 9 -16.36 12.04 22.55
N SER A 10 -17.19 11.61 21.59
CA SER A 10 -17.82 10.28 21.59
C SER A 10 -18.38 9.97 20.20
N CYS A 11 -18.52 8.69 19.84
CA CYS A 11 -19.27 8.30 18.64
C CYS A 11 -20.31 7.20 19.01
N ARG A 12 -21.33 7.01 18.18
CA ARG A 12 -22.36 5.96 18.32
C ARG A 12 -22.82 5.49 16.95
N THR A 13 -22.96 4.17 16.78
CA THR A 13 -23.47 3.56 15.54
C THR A 13 -24.81 2.89 15.81
N GLN A 14 -25.77 3.05 14.89
CA GLN A 14 -27.06 2.37 14.95
C GLN A 14 -27.49 1.92 13.55
N ALA A 15 -27.66 0.62 13.34
CA ALA A 15 -28.22 0.06 12.11
C ALA A 15 -29.76 0.14 12.12
N HIS A 16 -30.35 0.48 10.98
CA HIS A 16 -31.79 0.59 10.78
C HIS A 16 -32.34 -0.57 9.95
N HIS A 17 -33.64 -0.84 10.12
CA HIS A 17 -34.32 -1.94 9.44
C HIS A 17 -34.47 -1.75 7.92
N ASP A 18 -34.31 -0.53 7.41
CA ASP A 18 -34.33 -0.18 5.98
C ASP A 18 -32.96 -0.29 5.31
N GLY A 19 -31.96 -0.78 6.05
CA GLY A 19 -30.58 -0.88 5.62
C GLY A 19 -29.73 0.33 6.02
N GLY A 20 -30.32 1.48 6.36
CA GLY A 20 -29.57 2.69 6.74
C GLY A 20 -28.69 2.50 7.99
N ILE A 21 -27.60 3.27 8.08
CA ILE A 21 -26.75 3.31 9.29
C ILE A 21 -26.79 4.74 9.83
N THR A 22 -26.87 4.93 11.13
CA THR A 22 -26.66 6.23 11.76
C THR A 22 -25.35 6.23 12.51
N LEU A 23 -24.49 7.18 12.19
CA LEU A 23 -23.36 7.55 13.02
C LEU A 23 -23.66 8.89 13.70
N ALA A 24 -23.59 8.94 15.02
CA ALA A 24 -23.66 10.18 15.77
C ALA A 24 -22.28 10.47 16.37
N PHE A 25 -21.71 11.63 16.06
CA PHE A 25 -20.46 12.09 16.63
C PHE A 25 -20.70 13.26 17.58
N ASN A 26 -20.04 13.24 18.72
CA ASN A 26 -19.84 14.39 19.56
C ASN A 26 -18.39 14.85 19.33
N ILE A 27 -18.18 16.07 18.88
CA ILE A 27 -16.91 16.62 18.44
C ILE A 27 -16.75 18.04 19.03
N SER A 28 -15.60 18.38 19.61
CA SER A 28 -15.29 19.77 20.02
C SER A 28 -14.07 20.30 19.29
N GLY A 29 -14.09 21.53 18.78
CA GLY A 29 -12.90 22.10 18.13
C GLY A 29 -13.06 23.54 17.67
N ALA A 30 -11.97 24.30 17.65
CA ALA A 30 -11.89 25.66 17.10
C ALA A 30 -10.99 25.66 15.86
N ALA A 31 -11.27 26.54 14.90
CA ALA A 31 -10.37 26.77 13.76
C ALA A 31 -9.08 27.44 14.26
N THR A 32 -7.99 26.69 14.37
CA THR A 32 -6.67 27.22 14.74
C THR A 32 -5.62 26.89 13.68
N HIS A 33 -4.70 27.83 13.48
CA HIS A 33 -3.69 27.82 12.41
C HIS A 33 -2.47 26.91 12.68
N GLU A 34 -2.42 26.19 13.81
CA GLU A 34 -1.28 25.36 14.18
C GLU A 34 -1.53 23.89 13.84
N ALA A 35 -0.78 23.42 12.84
CA ALA A 35 -0.81 22.07 12.33
C ALA A 35 -0.11 21.11 13.29
N GLY A 36 -0.90 20.34 14.02
CA GLY A 36 -0.49 19.12 14.69
C GLY A 36 -1.59 18.07 14.53
N PRO A 37 -1.26 16.78 14.37
CA PRO A 37 -2.27 15.75 14.25
C PRO A 37 -3.18 15.69 15.49
N LEU A 38 -4.48 15.83 15.26
CA LEU A 38 -5.56 15.94 16.25
C LEU A 38 -5.61 14.85 17.32
N TRP A 39 -5.11 13.66 17.00
CA TRP A 39 -5.18 12.47 17.83
C TRP A 39 -4.14 12.42 18.96
N GLY A 40 -3.14 13.32 18.95
CA GLY A 40 -2.14 13.40 20.02
C GLY A 40 -2.73 13.75 21.40
N THR A 41 -3.94 14.30 21.44
CA THR A 41 -4.65 14.69 22.67
C THR A 41 -5.72 13.70 23.12
N MET A 42 -6.01 12.66 22.32
CA MET A 42 -7.01 11.64 22.65
C MET A 42 -6.50 10.69 23.73
N ASN A 43 -7.30 10.47 24.77
CA ASN A 43 -7.02 9.43 25.76
C ASN A 43 -7.31 8.03 25.19
N ALA A 44 -6.85 6.99 25.90
CA ALA A 44 -7.00 5.60 25.44
C ALA A 44 -8.47 5.19 25.16
N VAL A 45 -9.41 5.67 25.96
CA VAL A 45 -10.85 5.36 25.78
C VAL A 45 -11.38 5.98 24.49
N GLN A 46 -11.06 7.26 24.24
CA GLN A 46 -11.45 7.95 23.02
C GLN A 46 -10.88 7.28 21.77
N LYS A 47 -9.61 6.86 21.82
CA LYS A 47 -8.98 6.11 20.72
C LYS A 47 -9.71 4.79 20.45
N SER A 48 -10.04 4.03 21.50
CA SER A 48 -10.79 2.78 21.36
C SER A 48 -12.19 2.97 20.79
N GLU A 49 -12.91 4.02 21.20
CA GLU A 49 -14.23 4.35 20.64
C GLU A 49 -14.13 4.66 19.15
N VAL A 50 -13.22 5.55 18.74
CA VAL A 50 -13.05 5.92 17.32
C VAL A 50 -12.75 4.69 16.45
N LEU A 51 -11.88 3.79 16.92
CA LEU A 51 -11.57 2.55 16.22
C LEU A 51 -12.78 1.64 16.08
N LEU A 52 -13.56 1.46 17.17
CA LEU A 52 -14.77 0.64 17.16
C LEU A 52 -15.79 1.20 16.15
N HIS A 53 -16.00 2.52 16.13
CA HIS A 53 -16.97 3.12 15.22
C HIS A 53 -16.55 3.08 13.76
N ALA A 54 -15.26 3.24 13.47
CA ALA A 54 -14.76 3.02 12.11
C ALA A 54 -14.96 1.56 11.66
N GLU A 55 -14.74 0.60 12.56
CA GLU A 55 -14.98 -0.82 12.28
C GLU A 55 -16.46 -1.12 12.04
N GLU A 56 -17.36 -0.67 12.93
CA GLU A 56 -18.81 -0.81 12.77
C GLU A 56 -19.30 -0.18 11.47
N TRP A 57 -18.75 0.98 11.09
CA TRP A 57 -19.09 1.65 9.86
C TRP A 57 -18.63 0.88 8.63
N LEU A 58 -17.38 0.39 8.61
CA LEU A 58 -16.85 -0.46 7.53
C LEU A 58 -17.68 -1.75 7.39
N GLN A 59 -17.96 -2.44 8.49
CA GLN A 59 -18.78 -3.65 8.48
C GLN A 59 -20.16 -3.38 7.85
N ALA A 60 -20.79 -2.28 8.26
CA ALA A 60 -22.10 -1.95 7.80
C ALA A 60 -22.09 -1.49 6.32
N TRP A 61 -21.07 -0.75 5.86
CA TRP A 61 -20.85 -0.47 4.43
C TRP A 61 -20.72 -1.78 3.61
N GLY A 62 -19.99 -2.77 4.13
CA GLY A 62 -19.83 -4.07 3.49
C GLY A 62 -21.15 -4.81 3.25
N THR A 63 -22.14 -4.65 4.14
CA THR A 63 -23.45 -5.31 3.99
C THR A 63 -24.28 -4.78 2.82
N PHE A 64 -24.16 -3.49 2.49
CA PHE A 64 -24.90 -2.85 1.38
C PHE A 64 -24.49 -3.38 0.00
N TYR A 65 -23.22 -3.75 -0.17
CA TYR A 65 -22.65 -4.08 -1.48
C TYR A 65 -22.30 -5.55 -1.62
N THR A 66 -22.78 -6.42 -0.73
CA THR A 66 -22.76 -7.87 -0.96
C THR A 66 -23.43 -8.13 -2.31
N PRO A 67 -22.70 -8.57 -3.35
CA PRO A 67 -23.30 -8.73 -4.66
C PRO A 67 -24.48 -9.70 -4.54
N PRO A 68 -25.66 -9.42 -5.11
CA PRO A 68 -26.71 -10.40 -5.15
C PRO A 68 -26.14 -11.68 -5.76
N GLN A 69 -26.38 -12.82 -5.12
CA GLN A 69 -26.03 -14.11 -5.72
C GLN A 69 -26.60 -14.14 -7.14
N PRO A 70 -25.86 -14.66 -8.13
CA PRO A 70 -26.31 -14.66 -9.50
C PRO A 70 -27.72 -15.26 -9.55
N LEU A 71 -28.70 -14.44 -9.94
CA LEU A 71 -30.08 -14.87 -10.10
C LEU A 71 -30.08 -16.03 -11.09
N VAL A 72 -30.29 -17.23 -10.56
CA VAL A 72 -30.51 -18.43 -11.34
C VAL A 72 -31.88 -18.22 -11.99
N HIS A 73 -31.84 -17.79 -13.26
CA HIS A 73 -32.96 -17.53 -14.15
C HIS A 73 -33.70 -16.19 -13.96
N GLU A 74 -33.37 -15.20 -14.81
CA GLU A 74 -34.36 -14.26 -15.32
C GLU A 74 -34.34 -14.20 -16.86
N PRO A 75 -35.51 -13.98 -17.50
CA PRO A 75 -35.66 -14.12 -18.94
C PRO A 75 -35.04 -12.93 -19.68
N ARG A 76 -34.51 -13.21 -20.87
CA ARG A 76 -34.01 -12.21 -21.83
C ARG A 76 -35.11 -11.20 -22.18
N GLN A 77 -35.18 -10.06 -21.49
CA GLN A 77 -35.88 -8.87 -21.98
C GLN A 77 -34.88 -7.87 -22.58
N SER A 78 -34.75 -8.02 -23.90
CA SER A 78 -34.54 -7.03 -24.97
C SER A 78 -34.04 -5.61 -24.64
N GLY A 79 -32.81 -5.32 -25.05
CA GLY A 79 -32.30 -3.97 -25.31
C GLY A 79 -30.77 -3.87 -25.17
N ILE A 80 -30.04 -3.43 -26.19
CA ILE A 80 -28.59 -3.13 -26.08
C ILE A 80 -28.36 -2.11 -24.97
N GLU A 81 -29.24 -1.11 -24.86
CA GLU A 81 -29.21 -0.05 -23.85
C GLU A 81 -29.45 -0.58 -22.42
N ALA A 82 -30.45 -1.45 -22.21
CA ALA A 82 -30.69 -2.10 -20.92
C ALA A 82 -29.52 -3.01 -20.51
N THR A 83 -28.89 -3.69 -21.47
CA THR A 83 -27.70 -4.51 -21.24
C THR A 83 -26.48 -3.66 -20.90
N LEU A 84 -26.30 -2.51 -21.57
CA LEU A 84 -25.24 -1.54 -21.28
C LEU A 84 -25.44 -0.92 -19.89
N GLN A 85 -26.66 -0.52 -19.56
CA GLN A 85 -27.01 0.05 -18.26
C GLN A 85 -26.79 -0.95 -17.12
N ALA A 86 -27.20 -2.21 -17.31
CA ALA A 86 -26.92 -3.29 -16.35
C ALA A 86 -25.41 -3.56 -16.18
N ARG A 87 -24.63 -3.49 -17.27
CA ARG A 87 -23.15 -3.60 -17.21
C ARG A 87 -22.52 -2.41 -16.49
N MET A 88 -22.97 -1.18 -16.76
CA MET A 88 -22.48 0.02 -16.10
C MET A 88 -22.80 0.00 -14.60
N LEU A 89 -24.01 -0.40 -14.21
CA LEU A 89 -24.38 -0.58 -12.81
C LEU A 89 -23.54 -1.67 -12.14
N SER A 90 -23.32 -2.80 -12.81
CA SER A 90 -22.44 -3.88 -12.31
C SER A 90 -21.00 -3.41 -12.12
N GLN A 91 -20.46 -2.62 -13.06
CA GLN A 91 -19.11 -2.06 -12.97
C GLN A 91 -19.01 -1.02 -11.85
N ARG A 92 -20.00 -0.14 -11.72
CA ARG A 92 -20.09 0.84 -10.63
C ARG A 92 -20.14 0.14 -9.28
N HIS A 93 -20.98 -0.89 -9.12
CA HIS A 93 -21.05 -1.70 -7.90
C HIS A 93 -19.73 -2.41 -7.59
N ARG A 94 -19.06 -2.97 -8.60
CA ARG A 94 -17.75 -3.59 -8.42
C ARG A 94 -16.68 -2.59 -7.98
N SER A 95 -16.68 -1.38 -8.56
CA SER A 95 -15.76 -0.32 -8.16
C SER A 95 -15.97 0.10 -6.71
N PHE A 96 -17.24 0.27 -6.28
CA PHE A 96 -17.58 0.57 -4.89
C PHE A 96 -17.15 -0.55 -3.94
N PHE A 97 -17.47 -1.80 -4.29
CA PHE A 97 -17.09 -2.96 -3.49
C PHE A 97 -15.57 -3.11 -3.36
N ASN A 98 -14.80 -2.90 -4.45
CA ASN A 98 -13.35 -2.96 -4.41
C ASN A 98 -12.75 -1.84 -3.55
N ALA A 99 -13.30 -0.62 -3.64
CA ALA A 99 -12.86 0.51 -2.81
C ALA A 99 -13.13 0.27 -1.32
N TYR A 100 -14.35 -0.16 -0.98
CA TYR A 100 -14.69 -0.62 0.36
C TYR A 100 -13.71 -1.69 0.83
N ARG A 101 -13.55 -2.75 0.04
CA ARG A 101 -12.72 -3.89 0.43
C ARG A 101 -11.27 -3.50 0.63
N PHE A 102 -10.76 -2.56 -0.17
CA PHE A 102 -9.42 -2.01 0.00
C PHE A 102 -9.26 -1.27 1.32
N LEU A 103 -10.17 -0.34 1.64
CA LEU A 103 -10.15 0.41 2.90
C LEU A 103 -10.32 -0.50 4.11
N ASP A 104 -11.26 -1.45 4.04
CA ASP A 104 -11.51 -2.46 5.07
C ASP A 104 -10.25 -3.30 5.37
N LEU A 105 -9.64 -3.87 4.33
CA LEU A 105 -8.41 -4.64 4.50
C LEU A 105 -7.27 -3.76 5.02
N LEU A 106 -7.09 -2.57 4.47
CA LEU A 106 -6.02 -1.67 4.89
C LEU A 106 -6.18 -1.26 6.37
N PHE A 107 -7.40 -0.98 6.81
CA PHE A 107 -7.72 -0.68 8.21
C PHE A 107 -7.42 -1.84 9.17
N HIS A 108 -7.68 -3.07 8.75
CA HIS A 108 -7.40 -4.24 9.59
C HIS A 108 -5.91 -4.61 9.63
N GLU A 109 -5.17 -4.27 8.58
CA GLU A 109 -3.78 -4.72 8.42
C GLU A 109 -2.73 -3.67 8.82
N ILE A 110 -3.05 -2.37 8.82
CA ILE A 110 -2.11 -1.33 9.28
C ILE A 110 -1.93 -1.42 10.81
N PRO A 111 -0.68 -1.39 11.32
CA PRO A 111 -0.42 -1.42 12.75
C PRO A 111 -0.58 -0.06 13.44
N GLY A 112 -0.92 -0.09 14.74
CA GLY A 112 -0.73 1.04 15.66
C GLY A 112 -1.51 2.31 15.32
N ASP A 113 -0.84 3.46 15.49
CA ASP A 113 -1.46 4.80 15.34
C ASP A 113 -1.95 5.08 13.91
N GLY A 114 -1.39 4.43 12.88
CA GLY A 114 -1.87 4.58 11.51
C GLY A 114 -3.30 4.07 11.30
N LYS A 115 -3.70 3.06 12.07
CA LYS A 115 -5.08 2.55 12.06
C LYS A 115 -6.06 3.61 12.59
N LEU A 116 -5.67 4.37 13.62
CA LEU A 116 -6.47 5.46 14.15
C LEU A 116 -6.58 6.60 13.14
N ASN A 117 -5.48 6.94 12.45
CA ASN A 117 -5.49 7.96 11.41
C ASN A 117 -6.46 7.60 10.28
N LEU A 118 -6.40 6.36 9.80
CA LEU A 118 -7.32 5.86 8.77
C LEU A 118 -8.78 5.83 9.24
N ALA A 119 -9.04 5.41 10.50
CA ALA A 119 -10.37 5.49 11.08
C ALA A 119 -10.94 6.91 11.05
N VAL A 120 -10.16 7.88 11.54
CA VAL A 120 -10.58 9.29 11.57
C VAL A 120 -10.85 9.79 10.16
N GLU A 121 -9.98 9.50 9.21
CA GLU A 121 -10.14 9.96 7.83
C GLU A 121 -11.39 9.36 7.16
N ILE A 122 -11.67 8.07 7.37
CA ILE A 122 -12.89 7.42 6.88
C ILE A 122 -14.13 8.11 7.46
N LEU A 123 -14.14 8.35 8.77
CA LEU A 123 -15.28 8.96 9.47
C LEU A 123 -15.48 10.42 9.03
N LEU A 124 -14.41 11.20 8.88
CA LEU A 124 -14.47 12.58 8.40
C LEU A 124 -14.93 12.67 6.94
N THR A 125 -14.41 11.78 6.08
CA THR A 125 -14.82 11.69 4.67
C THR A 125 -16.30 11.33 4.57
N ALA A 126 -16.79 10.43 5.43
CA ALA A 126 -18.20 10.08 5.48
C ALA A 126 -19.10 11.22 6.00
N LEU A 127 -18.55 12.17 6.76
CA LEU A 127 -19.26 13.34 7.26
C LEU A 127 -19.33 14.50 6.26
N HIS A 128 -18.44 14.52 5.26
CA HIS A 128 -18.43 15.55 4.23
C HIS A 128 -19.52 15.26 3.19
N ASN A 129 -20.65 15.97 3.29
CA ASN A 129 -21.74 15.91 2.30
C ASN A 129 -21.79 17.23 1.51
N ASP A 130 -21.90 17.16 0.18
CA ASP A 130 -21.71 18.22 -0.84
C ASP A 130 -22.61 19.46 -0.71
N ASN A 131 -23.47 19.54 0.29
CA ASN A 131 -24.30 20.72 0.53
C ASN A 131 -23.53 21.84 1.25
N ASN A 132 -22.45 22.34 0.62
CA ASN A 132 -21.82 23.68 0.74
C ASN A 132 -21.90 24.44 2.08
N THR A 133 -22.06 23.73 3.18
CA THR A 133 -21.99 24.25 4.54
C THR A 133 -20.60 23.89 4.97
N ARG A 134 -19.70 24.80 4.61
CA ARG A 134 -18.52 25.09 5.41
C ARG A 134 -19.02 25.14 6.87
N MET A 135 -18.92 24.03 7.60
CA MET A 135 -19.38 23.95 8.99
C MET A 135 -18.52 24.91 9.78
N GLU A 136 -18.99 26.14 9.95
CA GLU A 136 -18.40 27.05 10.91
C GLU A 136 -18.58 26.40 12.28
N VAL A 137 -17.54 26.44 13.10
CA VAL A 137 -17.48 25.84 14.46
C VAL A 137 -18.72 26.14 15.32
N LYS A 138 -19.44 27.24 15.04
CA LYS A 138 -20.67 27.63 15.72
C LYS A 138 -21.89 26.74 15.42
N ASP A 139 -21.91 26.06 14.27
CA ASP A 139 -22.98 25.14 13.90
C ASP A 139 -22.73 23.72 14.42
N ALA A 140 -21.49 23.41 14.82
CA ALA A 140 -21.16 22.14 15.46
C ALA A 140 -21.96 21.98 16.75
N GLU A 141 -21.96 22.95 17.68
CA GLU A 141 -22.67 22.85 18.98
C GLU A 141 -24.16 22.55 18.87
N GLY A 142 -24.85 23.04 17.83
CA GLY A 142 -26.25 22.70 17.56
C GLY A 142 -26.44 21.26 17.08
N ILE A 143 -25.51 20.75 16.28
CA ILE A 143 -25.50 19.38 15.75
C ILE A 143 -24.98 18.37 16.80
N LEU A 144 -24.15 18.79 17.77
CA LEU A 144 -23.70 17.98 18.92
C LEU A 144 -24.84 17.48 19.81
N SER A 145 -26.03 18.08 19.69
CA SER A 145 -27.26 17.65 20.36
C SER A 145 -28.23 16.87 19.45
N ALA A 146 -27.97 16.82 18.14
CA ALA A 146 -28.85 16.25 17.13
C ALA A 146 -28.17 15.05 16.45
N SER A 147 -28.46 13.86 16.98
CA SER A 147 -28.23 12.58 16.31
C SER A 147 -28.95 12.56 14.95
N ARG A 148 -28.28 12.97 13.86
CA ARG A 148 -28.82 12.84 12.51
C ARG A 148 -28.40 11.49 11.90
N PRO A 149 -29.34 10.72 11.33
CA PRO A 149 -29.03 9.56 10.51
C PRO A 149 -28.17 9.95 9.30
N LEU A 150 -27.00 9.32 9.17
CA LEU A 150 -26.21 9.35 7.93
C LEU A 150 -26.75 8.27 6.99
N THR A 151 -27.82 8.55 6.26
CA THR A 151 -28.16 7.70 5.11
C THR A 151 -26.96 7.68 4.17
N ILE A 152 -26.36 6.51 3.95
CA ILE A 152 -25.31 6.34 2.93
C ILE A 152 -25.93 6.74 1.60
N ASP A 153 -25.61 7.95 1.14
CA ASP A 153 -26.03 8.48 -0.14
C ASP A 153 -24.90 8.37 -1.15
N ASP A 154 -25.24 8.61 -2.43
CA ASP A 154 -24.29 8.50 -3.54
C ASP A 154 -23.07 9.43 -3.39
N ALA A 155 -23.18 10.54 -2.63
CA ALA A 155 -22.12 11.52 -2.44
C ALA A 155 -21.07 11.04 -1.42
N ILE A 156 -21.52 10.55 -0.25
CA ILE A 156 -20.64 9.94 0.76
C ILE A 156 -19.87 8.76 0.14
N MET A 157 -20.58 7.95 -0.64
CA MET A 157 -20.01 6.82 -1.37
C MET A 157 -18.94 7.27 -2.37
N ALA A 158 -19.16 8.36 -3.10
CA ALA A 158 -18.19 8.90 -4.03
C ALA A 158 -16.93 9.41 -3.32
N ASN A 159 -17.08 10.09 -2.18
CA ASN A 159 -15.96 10.61 -1.40
C ASN A 159 -15.05 9.50 -0.87
N LEU A 160 -15.64 8.41 -0.37
CA LEU A 160 -14.86 7.27 0.12
C LEU A 160 -14.21 6.46 -1.00
N VAL A 161 -14.84 6.37 -2.17
CA VAL A 161 -14.16 5.84 -3.36
C VAL A 161 -12.97 6.70 -3.72
N ASN A 162 -13.09 8.02 -3.66
CA ASN A 162 -11.97 8.92 -3.96
C ASN A 162 -10.83 8.73 -2.95
N LEU A 163 -11.12 8.61 -1.66
CA LEU A 163 -10.12 8.29 -0.63
C LEU A 163 -9.42 6.95 -0.93
N ALA A 164 -10.19 5.91 -1.24
CA ALA A 164 -9.62 4.59 -1.57
C ALA A 164 -8.74 4.64 -2.82
N LEU A 165 -9.13 5.42 -3.84
CA LEU A 165 -8.35 5.62 -5.05
C LEU A 165 -7.06 6.37 -4.76
N GLU A 166 -7.11 7.46 -3.99
CA GLU A 166 -5.92 8.23 -3.61
C GLU A 166 -4.90 7.37 -2.85
N LEU A 167 -5.36 6.63 -1.83
CA LEU A 167 -4.51 5.71 -1.07
C LEU A 167 -3.92 4.61 -1.96
N LYS A 168 -4.73 4.02 -2.84
CA LYS A 168 -4.25 3.00 -3.80
C LYS A 168 -3.18 3.57 -4.73
N ASP A 169 -3.43 4.74 -5.31
CA ASP A 169 -2.55 5.34 -6.32
C ASP A 169 -1.24 5.83 -5.69
N CYS A 170 -1.26 6.29 -4.43
CA CYS A 170 -0.07 6.75 -3.73
C CYS A 170 0.70 5.66 -2.99
N LEU A 171 0.03 4.62 -2.49
CA LEU A 171 0.67 3.61 -1.62
C LEU A 171 0.90 2.26 -2.32
N VAL A 172 0.11 1.91 -3.33
CA VAL A 172 0.24 0.62 -4.04
C VAL A 172 0.86 0.79 -5.41
N ALA A 173 0.46 1.82 -6.17
CA ALA A 173 0.97 2.01 -7.52
C ALA A 173 2.50 2.22 -7.59
N PRO A 174 3.18 2.91 -6.65
CA PRO A 174 4.64 3.03 -6.71
C PRO A 174 5.35 1.68 -6.66
N PHE A 175 4.90 0.75 -5.81
CA PHE A 175 5.44 -0.61 -5.78
C PHE A 175 5.25 -1.34 -7.13
N ARG A 176 4.07 -1.20 -7.73
CA ARG A 176 3.76 -1.82 -9.03
C ARG A 176 4.52 -1.21 -10.20
N ARG A 177 4.75 0.11 -10.19
CA ARG A 177 5.46 0.83 -11.26
C ARG A 177 6.98 0.70 -11.12
N LEU A 178 7.49 1.00 -9.93
CA LEU A 178 8.92 1.26 -9.69
C LEU A 178 9.75 0.00 -9.41
N HIS A 179 9.13 -1.17 -9.23
CA HIS A 179 9.90 -2.41 -9.07
C HIS A 179 10.82 -2.69 -10.29
N LYS A 180 10.50 -2.16 -11.48
CA LYS A 180 11.33 -2.28 -12.69
C LYS A 180 12.48 -1.28 -12.76
N ASP A 181 12.36 -0.16 -12.05
CA ASP A 181 13.30 0.97 -12.09
C ASP A 181 14.27 0.97 -10.90
N THR A 182 14.13 0.02 -9.98
CA THR A 182 15.13 -0.17 -8.91
C THR A 182 16.40 -0.71 -9.59
N PRO A 183 17.53 0.02 -9.57
CA PRO A 183 18.75 -0.44 -10.23
C PRO A 183 19.23 -1.71 -9.53
N SER A 184 18.93 -2.86 -10.11
CA SER A 184 19.52 -4.12 -9.69
C SER A 184 20.96 -4.08 -10.16
N VAL A 185 21.91 -3.86 -9.24
CA VAL A 185 23.32 -4.05 -9.55
C VAL A 185 23.53 -5.56 -9.65
N SER A 186 23.49 -6.08 -10.88
CA SER A 186 23.89 -7.44 -11.21
C SER A 186 25.41 -7.56 -11.08
N SER A 187 25.91 -8.75 -10.71
CA SER A 187 27.31 -9.03 -10.39
C SER A 187 28.32 -8.35 -11.33
N VAL A 188 29.04 -7.37 -10.79
CA VAL A 188 30.38 -7.00 -11.25
C VAL A 188 31.24 -7.01 -9.99
N HIS A 189 32.07 -8.04 -9.86
CA HIS A 189 33.10 -8.12 -8.84
C HIS A 189 33.88 -6.79 -8.81
N SER A 190 33.80 -6.07 -7.69
CA SER A 190 34.62 -4.89 -7.46
C SER A 190 35.84 -5.34 -6.64
N ASP A 191 37.03 -5.04 -7.16
CA ASP A 191 38.33 -5.35 -6.55
C ASP A 191 38.42 -4.85 -5.09
N PRO A 192 39.07 -5.60 -4.17
CA PRO A 192 39.10 -5.30 -2.73
C PRO A 192 40.18 -4.27 -2.36
N SER A 193 40.25 -3.13 -3.06
CA SER A 193 41.27 -2.11 -2.78
C SER A 193 40.72 -0.70 -2.58
N GLY A 194 40.63 -0.31 -1.29
CA GLY A 194 40.71 1.09 -0.87
C GLY A 194 39.41 1.72 -0.36
N PHE A 195 39.03 1.43 0.89
CA PHE A 195 37.99 2.20 1.61
C PHE A 195 38.54 3.53 2.14
N THR A 196 37.94 4.64 1.73
CA THR A 196 37.98 5.92 2.45
C THR A 196 36.55 6.38 2.75
N PRO A 197 36.21 6.82 3.97
CA PRO A 197 34.88 7.34 4.26
C PRO A 197 34.80 8.80 3.82
N ALA A 198 33.95 9.12 2.85
CA ALA A 198 33.64 10.51 2.53
C ALA A 198 32.20 10.68 2.00
N ILE A 199 31.60 11.78 2.41
CA ILE A 199 30.20 12.23 2.34
C ILE A 199 29.64 12.46 0.90
N ASN A 200 30.30 11.97 -0.14
CA ASN A 200 29.88 12.13 -1.54
C ASN A 200 29.93 10.79 -2.31
N GLN A 201 29.26 9.74 -1.82
CA GLN A 201 29.13 8.48 -2.57
C GLN A 201 28.05 8.62 -3.65
N SER A 202 28.35 8.16 -4.86
CA SER A 202 27.35 8.11 -5.92
C SER A 202 26.23 7.11 -5.55
N THR A 203 25.03 7.26 -6.11
CA THR A 203 23.94 6.29 -5.89
C THR A 203 24.37 4.88 -6.28
N HIS A 204 25.18 4.74 -7.32
CA HIS A 204 25.74 3.45 -7.73
C HIS A 204 26.57 2.81 -6.60
N ASP A 205 27.50 3.56 -6.01
CA ASP A 205 28.36 3.04 -4.93
C ASP A 205 27.54 2.61 -3.71
N ARG A 206 26.52 3.39 -3.34
CA ARG A 206 25.64 3.07 -2.20
C ARG A 206 24.87 1.76 -2.44
N LEU A 207 24.35 1.57 -3.65
CA LEU A 207 23.63 0.35 -4.03
C LEU A 207 24.55 -0.88 -4.07
N SER A 208 25.78 -0.73 -4.59
CA SER A 208 26.78 -1.80 -4.55
C SER A 208 27.15 -2.20 -3.12
N ILE A 209 27.40 -1.22 -2.23
CA ILE A 209 27.71 -1.47 -0.82
C ILE A 209 26.53 -2.13 -0.10
N LEU A 210 25.30 -1.67 -0.36
CA LEU A 210 24.10 -2.27 0.21
C LEU A 210 23.97 -3.73 -0.21
N ARG A 211 24.15 -4.03 -1.51
CA ARG A 211 24.08 -5.41 -2.02
C ARG A 211 25.09 -6.31 -1.33
N GLU A 212 26.35 -5.89 -1.22
CA GLU A 212 27.41 -6.67 -0.55
C GLU A 212 27.05 -6.98 0.91
N LYS A 213 26.57 -5.98 1.65
CA LYS A 213 26.14 -6.14 3.05
C LYS A 213 24.98 -7.11 3.19
N VAL A 214 23.96 -6.97 2.35
CA VAL A 214 22.73 -7.76 2.42
C VAL A 214 22.99 -9.21 2.02
N LEU A 215 23.82 -9.45 0.99
CA LEU A 215 24.30 -10.79 0.63
C LEU A 215 25.08 -11.44 1.78
N THR A 216 26.03 -10.72 2.38
CA THR A 216 26.81 -11.22 3.53
C THR A 216 25.89 -11.59 4.69
N ARG A 217 24.95 -10.70 5.06
CA ARG A 217 23.96 -10.96 6.11
C ARG A 217 23.15 -12.22 5.82
N ASP A 218 22.77 -12.42 4.56
CA ASP A 218 21.90 -13.51 4.12
C ASP A 218 22.69 -14.79 3.74
N ASN A 219 24.00 -14.84 4.03
CA ASN A 219 24.93 -15.95 3.69
C ASN A 219 24.91 -16.30 2.18
N ASP A 220 24.92 -15.28 1.32
CA ASP A 220 24.93 -15.41 -0.13
C ASP A 220 23.77 -16.28 -0.67
N ARG A 221 22.62 -16.21 0.00
CA ARG A 221 21.43 -16.99 -0.31
C ARG A 221 20.20 -16.13 -0.43
N CYS A 222 19.31 -16.53 -1.33
CA CYS A 222 17.93 -16.10 -1.30
C CYS A 222 17.31 -16.49 0.06
N VAL A 223 16.83 -15.51 0.82
CA VAL A 223 16.28 -15.75 2.17
C VAL A 223 15.02 -16.62 2.16
N VAL A 224 14.35 -16.69 1.01
CA VAL A 224 13.12 -17.46 0.81
C VAL A 224 13.39 -18.87 0.31
N SER A 225 14.17 -19.00 -0.77
CA SER A 225 14.35 -20.28 -1.47
C SER A 225 15.62 -21.03 -1.04
N GLY A 226 16.51 -20.39 -0.29
CA GLY A 226 17.82 -20.94 0.10
C GLY A 226 18.80 -21.12 -1.07
N ALA A 227 18.45 -20.63 -2.26
CA ALA A 227 19.27 -20.71 -3.47
C ALA A 227 20.52 -19.82 -3.33
N GLY A 228 21.68 -20.32 -3.76
CA GLY A 228 22.92 -19.54 -3.82
C GLY A 228 22.99 -18.64 -5.04
N ASP A 229 23.92 -17.69 -5.02
CA ASP A 229 24.21 -16.84 -6.18
C ASP A 229 24.87 -17.65 -7.29
N GLU A 230 24.26 -17.64 -8.48
CA GLU A 230 24.77 -18.33 -9.68
C GLU A 230 26.19 -17.88 -10.06
N SER A 231 26.57 -16.65 -9.72
CA SER A 231 27.93 -16.15 -9.96
C SER A 231 29.00 -16.88 -9.13
N LEU A 232 28.63 -17.62 -8.08
CA LEU A 232 29.57 -18.40 -7.27
C LEU A 232 29.89 -19.78 -7.88
N VAL A 233 29.07 -20.28 -8.81
CA VAL A 233 29.13 -21.68 -9.27
C VAL A 233 30.51 -22.05 -9.83
N ASP A 234 31.13 -21.15 -10.60
CA ASP A 234 32.43 -21.39 -11.23
C ASP A 234 33.63 -21.30 -10.25
N TYR A 235 33.40 -20.81 -9.02
CA TYR A 235 34.44 -20.58 -8.02
C TYR A 235 34.41 -21.59 -6.85
N LEU A 236 33.32 -22.34 -6.72
CA LEU A 236 33.12 -23.30 -5.64
C LEU A 236 33.49 -24.72 -6.09
N ASN A 237 34.02 -25.52 -5.16
CA ASN A 237 34.25 -26.94 -5.39
C ASN A 237 32.98 -27.78 -5.13
N ASP A 238 33.00 -29.06 -5.50
CA ASP A 238 31.82 -29.95 -5.38
C ASP A 238 31.27 -30.06 -3.95
N GLU A 239 32.11 -30.01 -2.92
CA GLU A 239 31.70 -30.06 -1.52
C GLU A 239 30.98 -28.75 -1.13
N GLU A 240 31.50 -27.60 -1.57
CA GLU A 240 30.88 -26.29 -1.34
C GLU A 240 29.56 -26.14 -2.09
N LEU A 241 29.50 -26.59 -3.35
CA LEU A 241 28.28 -26.60 -4.16
C LEU A 241 27.17 -27.41 -3.49
N SER A 242 27.52 -28.52 -2.81
CA SER A 242 26.55 -29.37 -2.11
C SER A 242 25.85 -28.70 -0.93
N LEU A 243 26.37 -27.56 -0.44
CA LEU A 243 25.74 -26.77 0.62
C LEU A 243 24.53 -25.96 0.12
N PHE A 244 24.31 -25.86 -1.19
CA PHE A 244 23.22 -25.08 -1.77
C PHE A 244 22.14 -26.00 -2.34
N GLN A 245 20.88 -25.61 -2.13
CA GLN A 245 19.74 -26.36 -2.66
C GLN A 245 19.58 -26.20 -4.17
N SER A 246 19.92 -25.01 -4.66
CA SER A 246 19.92 -24.62 -6.08
C SER A 246 20.70 -23.31 -6.22
N PHE A 247 20.91 -22.88 -7.46
CA PHE A 247 21.52 -21.59 -7.78
C PHE A 247 20.55 -20.75 -8.59
N ALA A 248 20.62 -19.43 -8.43
CA ALA A 248 19.85 -18.46 -9.19
C ALA A 248 20.56 -17.09 -9.17
N THR A 249 20.20 -16.22 -10.11
CA THR A 249 20.54 -14.80 -10.01
C THR A 249 19.90 -14.20 -8.76
N LEU A 250 20.74 -13.76 -7.82
CA LEU A 250 20.31 -13.07 -6.61
C LEU A 250 20.32 -11.56 -6.80
N GLU A 251 19.40 -10.89 -6.13
CA GLU A 251 19.20 -9.45 -6.18
C GLU A 251 19.01 -8.91 -4.76
N CYS A 252 19.57 -7.72 -4.53
CA CYS A 252 19.28 -6.93 -3.34
C CYS A 252 17.93 -6.23 -3.57
N CYS A 253 16.90 -6.76 -2.95
CA CYS A 253 15.54 -6.27 -3.07
C CYS A 253 15.22 -5.32 -1.93
N HIS A 254 14.87 -4.07 -2.25
CA HIS A 254 14.36 -3.16 -1.24
C HIS A 254 12.94 -3.53 -0.79
N VAL A 255 12.64 -3.37 0.49
CA VAL A 255 11.27 -3.49 1.04
C VAL A 255 10.41 -2.35 0.53
N PHE A 256 10.89 -1.11 0.64
CA PHE A 256 10.34 0.08 0.01
C PHE A 256 11.21 0.48 -1.19
N PRO A 257 10.63 0.66 -2.39
CA PRO A 257 11.40 0.90 -3.60
C PRO A 257 12.36 2.09 -3.49
N HIS A 258 13.63 1.89 -3.89
CA HIS A 258 14.65 2.95 -3.92
C HIS A 258 14.17 4.22 -4.64
N ALA A 259 13.44 4.03 -5.74
CA ALA A 259 12.95 5.10 -6.59
C ALA A 259 11.96 6.07 -5.89
N LEU A 260 11.46 5.75 -4.68
CA LEU A 260 10.69 6.70 -3.86
C LEU A 260 11.50 7.96 -3.50
N ASN A 261 12.83 7.84 -3.40
CA ASN A 261 13.75 8.99 -3.24
C ASN A 261 14.25 9.56 -4.57
N GLY A 262 13.92 8.93 -5.71
CA GLY A 262 14.41 9.32 -7.03
C GLY A 262 13.81 10.64 -7.50
N GLU A 263 14.47 11.32 -8.45
CA GLU A 263 14.01 12.62 -8.97
C GLU A 263 12.78 12.53 -9.88
N ALA A 264 12.42 11.34 -10.36
CA ALA A 264 11.47 11.12 -11.47
C ALA A 264 10.01 11.55 -11.21
N ALA A 265 9.53 11.54 -9.96
CA ALA A 265 8.17 12.02 -9.65
C ALA A 265 8.14 13.54 -9.41
N SER A 266 6.99 14.19 -9.66
CA SER A 266 6.82 15.61 -9.33
C SER A 266 7.02 15.84 -7.83
N SER A 267 7.43 17.06 -7.46
CA SER A 267 7.62 17.41 -6.05
C SER A 267 6.33 17.23 -5.25
N GLU A 268 5.15 17.54 -5.83
CA GLU A 268 3.88 17.35 -5.12
C GLU A 268 3.54 15.88 -4.90
N ALA A 269 3.69 15.02 -5.93
CA ALA A 269 3.39 13.60 -5.82
C ALA A 269 4.27 12.91 -4.77
N LYS A 270 5.57 13.29 -4.69
CA LYS A 270 6.47 12.78 -3.65
C LYS A 270 6.03 13.21 -2.26
N VAL A 271 5.71 14.50 -2.09
CA VAL A 271 5.24 15.02 -0.79
C VAL A 271 3.98 14.28 -0.35
N GLN A 272 3.05 14.02 -1.28
CA GLN A 272 1.83 13.25 -0.99
C GLN A 272 2.12 11.81 -0.60
N ILE A 273 2.97 11.09 -1.35
CA ILE A 273 3.35 9.71 -1.01
C ILE A 273 3.98 9.65 0.39
N TRP A 274 4.95 10.51 0.68
CA TRP A 274 5.60 10.54 1.99
C TRP A 274 4.64 10.92 3.11
N SER A 275 3.75 11.89 2.87
CA SER A 275 2.71 12.26 3.83
C SER A 275 1.74 11.10 4.11
N LEU A 276 1.38 10.32 3.10
CA LEU A 276 0.50 9.16 3.26
C LEU A 276 1.22 7.98 3.92
N LEU A 277 2.51 7.80 3.68
CA LEU A 277 3.33 6.82 4.39
C LEU A 277 3.41 7.16 5.89
N ASP A 278 3.66 8.42 6.24
CA ASP A 278 3.61 8.87 7.64
C ASP A 278 2.19 8.85 8.23
N PHE A 279 1.16 9.01 7.40
CA PHE A 279 -0.22 8.84 7.83
C PHE A 279 -0.51 7.38 8.25
N ILE A 280 -0.10 6.39 7.45
CA ILE A 280 -0.31 4.96 7.79
C ILE A 280 0.73 4.42 8.79
N SER A 281 1.87 5.09 8.93
CA SER A 281 2.91 4.70 9.89
C SER A 281 3.73 5.93 10.31
N PRO A 282 3.33 6.64 11.38
CA PRO A 282 3.94 7.91 11.77
C PRO A 282 5.46 7.86 11.98
N GLY A 283 6.21 8.65 11.21
CA GLY A 283 7.66 8.76 11.30
C GLY A 283 8.42 7.72 10.48
N VAL A 284 7.75 6.93 9.65
CA VAL A 284 8.42 6.00 8.71
C VAL A 284 9.25 6.74 7.67
N SER A 285 8.87 7.98 7.31
CA SER A 285 9.66 8.81 6.40
C SER A 285 11.08 9.04 6.90
N HIS A 286 11.27 9.21 8.21
CA HIS A 286 12.59 9.38 8.82
C HIS A 286 13.47 8.12 8.71
N GLU A 287 12.88 6.95 8.55
CA GLU A 287 13.59 5.67 8.36
C GLU A 287 13.94 5.39 6.90
N LEU A 288 13.37 6.13 5.94
CA LEU A 288 13.47 5.82 4.51
C LEU A 288 13.96 6.99 3.64
N GLN A 289 13.85 8.24 4.07
CA GLN A 289 14.23 9.38 3.24
C GLN A 289 15.76 9.58 3.16
N GLY A 290 16.20 10.13 2.03
CA GLY A 290 17.61 10.40 1.76
C GLY A 290 18.44 9.12 1.64
N VAL A 291 19.53 9.06 2.42
CA VAL A 291 20.47 7.91 2.38
C VAL A 291 19.93 6.67 3.06
N GLU A 292 18.95 6.81 3.96
CA GLU A 292 18.38 5.70 4.74
C GLU A 292 17.56 4.72 3.87
N ILE A 293 17.11 5.14 2.67
CA ILE A 293 16.46 4.22 1.72
C ILE A 293 17.36 3.03 1.36
N ASP A 294 18.67 3.24 1.36
CA ASP A 294 19.69 2.24 1.04
C ASP A 294 20.31 1.63 2.30
N SER A 295 19.49 1.50 3.35
CA SER A 295 19.84 0.80 4.58
C SER A 295 19.57 -0.71 4.47
N PRO A 296 20.39 -1.59 5.07
CA PRO A 296 20.10 -3.03 5.18
C PRO A 296 18.74 -3.34 5.82
N LYS A 297 18.23 -2.43 6.67
CA LYS A 297 16.89 -2.51 7.25
C LYS A 297 15.77 -2.44 6.22
N ASN A 298 16.02 -1.82 5.07
CA ASN A 298 15.09 -1.71 3.96
C ASN A 298 15.42 -2.72 2.85
N ALA A 299 16.21 -3.78 3.08
CA ALA A 299 16.63 -4.68 2.00
C ALA A 299 16.74 -6.17 2.39
N ILE A 300 16.45 -7.05 1.42
CA ILE A 300 16.53 -8.51 1.51
C ILE A 300 17.15 -9.13 0.26
N THR A 301 17.90 -10.22 0.41
CA THR A 301 18.38 -11.01 -0.72
C THR A 301 17.28 -11.92 -1.24
N LEU A 302 16.86 -11.71 -2.48
CA LEU A 302 15.89 -12.55 -3.17
C LEU A 302 16.43 -12.98 -4.52
N ARG A 303 16.06 -14.17 -4.99
CA ARG A 303 16.19 -14.50 -6.42
C ARG A 303 15.27 -13.60 -7.24
N GLN A 304 15.64 -13.35 -8.49
CA GLN A 304 14.99 -12.38 -9.38
C GLN A 304 13.44 -12.51 -9.46
N GLU A 305 12.92 -13.73 -9.54
CA GLU A 305 11.47 -13.96 -9.65
C GLU A 305 10.73 -13.62 -8.35
N LEU A 306 11.36 -13.92 -7.21
CA LEU A 306 10.81 -13.57 -5.90
C LEU A 306 10.93 -12.07 -5.63
N HIS A 307 12.02 -11.43 -6.06
CA HIS A 307 12.16 -9.98 -6.04
C HIS A 307 11.01 -9.33 -6.81
N THR A 308 10.72 -9.80 -8.03
CA THR A 308 9.60 -9.30 -8.84
C THR A 308 8.27 -9.41 -8.11
N LEU A 309 7.97 -10.57 -7.49
CA LEU A 309 6.72 -10.77 -6.76
C LEU A 309 6.65 -9.89 -5.50
N PHE A 310 7.74 -9.78 -4.75
CA PHE A 310 7.79 -9.00 -3.53
C PHE A 310 7.68 -7.49 -3.80
N GLY A 311 8.45 -6.98 -4.76
CA GLY A 311 8.39 -5.58 -5.19
C GLY A 311 7.02 -5.20 -5.76
N GLN A 312 6.31 -6.14 -6.39
CA GLN A 312 4.94 -5.94 -6.87
C GLN A 312 3.86 -6.15 -5.79
N LEU A 313 4.17 -6.26 -4.49
CA LEU A 313 3.15 -6.53 -3.47
C LEU A 313 2.31 -7.79 -3.79
N LYS A 314 2.95 -8.82 -4.36
CA LYS A 314 2.34 -10.12 -4.72
C LYS A 314 2.75 -11.23 -3.76
N LEU A 315 3.70 -10.95 -2.88
CA LEU A 315 4.32 -11.82 -1.89
C LEU A 315 4.52 -10.97 -0.62
N TRP A 316 4.32 -11.50 0.58
CA TRP A 316 4.58 -10.77 1.82
C TRP A 316 4.99 -11.71 2.96
N PHE A 317 5.59 -11.11 4.00
CA PHE A 317 6.02 -11.80 5.22
C PHE A 317 5.07 -11.48 6.36
N THR A 318 4.48 -12.50 6.97
CA THR A 318 3.61 -12.39 8.15
C THR A 318 4.36 -12.86 9.39
N GLU A 319 4.63 -11.96 10.33
CA GLU A 319 5.34 -12.28 11.57
C GLU A 319 4.62 -13.40 12.35
N LYS A 320 5.41 -14.32 12.91
CA LYS A 320 4.92 -15.44 13.74
C LYS A 320 5.55 -15.45 15.12
N GLU A 321 6.87 -15.32 15.18
CA GLU A 321 7.61 -15.48 16.43
C GLU A 321 8.87 -14.61 16.41
N VAL A 322 9.09 -13.87 17.50
CA VAL A 322 10.33 -13.12 17.72
C VAL A 322 11.30 -14.00 18.48
N LEU A 323 12.48 -14.23 17.90
CA LEU A 323 13.59 -14.97 18.48
C LEU A 323 14.61 -14.00 19.09
N GLU A 324 15.62 -14.53 19.77
CA GLU A 324 16.74 -13.73 20.32
C GLU A 324 17.58 -13.07 19.21
N ASP A 325 17.79 -13.76 18.08
CA ASP A 325 18.66 -13.35 16.98
C ASP A 325 17.93 -13.01 15.67
N GLY A 326 16.59 -13.02 15.67
CA GLY A 326 15.80 -12.76 14.48
C GLY A 326 14.30 -12.95 14.66
N VAL A 327 13.60 -13.05 13.54
CA VAL A 327 12.14 -13.18 13.53
C VAL A 327 11.71 -14.23 12.52
N VAL A 328 10.81 -15.11 12.94
CA VAL A 328 10.16 -16.11 12.10
C VAL A 328 8.96 -15.47 11.40
N TYR A 329 8.95 -15.57 10.09
CA TYR A 329 7.87 -15.12 9.23
C TYR A 329 7.26 -16.29 8.48
N LYS A 330 5.93 -16.28 8.36
CA LYS A 330 5.23 -17.07 7.35
C LYS A 330 5.21 -16.28 6.05
N LEU A 331 5.69 -16.90 4.99
CA LEU A 331 5.62 -16.34 3.65
C LEU A 331 4.25 -16.63 3.04
N GLU A 332 3.63 -15.60 2.49
CA GLU A 332 2.28 -15.71 1.93
C GLU A 332 2.20 -15.00 0.59
N THR A 333 1.25 -15.44 -0.23
CA THR A 333 0.97 -14.85 -1.54
C THR A 333 -0.50 -14.95 -1.87
N GLY A 334 -1.04 -13.90 -2.48
CA GLY A 334 -2.39 -13.92 -3.05
C GLY A 334 -2.43 -14.46 -4.48
N ASN A 335 -1.29 -14.87 -5.05
CA ASN A 335 -1.20 -15.38 -6.40
C ASN A 335 -1.15 -16.91 -6.41
N ARG A 336 -1.75 -17.50 -7.44
CA ARG A 336 -1.55 -18.92 -7.74
C ARG A 336 -0.18 -19.10 -8.39
N LEU A 337 0.81 -19.49 -7.60
CA LEU A 337 2.15 -19.77 -8.10
C LEU A 337 2.26 -21.24 -8.51
N ARG A 338 2.81 -21.50 -9.70
CA ARG A 338 3.31 -22.82 -10.09
C ARG A 338 4.81 -22.78 -9.97
N VAL A 339 5.34 -23.45 -8.95
CA VAL A 339 6.75 -23.31 -8.56
C VAL A 339 7.45 -24.66 -8.59
N SER A 340 8.72 -24.66 -8.98
CA SER A 340 9.56 -25.86 -8.88
C SER A 340 9.87 -26.17 -7.40
N PRO A 341 10.18 -27.44 -7.07
CA PRO A 341 10.72 -27.78 -5.76
C PRO A 341 11.93 -26.90 -5.42
N GLY A 342 11.98 -26.38 -4.18
CA GLY A 342 13.04 -25.48 -3.73
C GLY A 342 12.85 -24.00 -4.09
N PHE A 343 11.81 -23.63 -4.86
CA PHE A 343 11.48 -22.21 -5.07
C PHE A 343 10.83 -21.56 -3.84
N TRP A 344 10.08 -22.35 -3.08
CA TRP A 344 9.30 -21.90 -1.92
C TRP A 344 9.86 -22.52 -0.63
N PRO A 345 9.87 -21.79 0.50
CA PRO A 345 10.41 -22.26 1.75
C PRO A 345 9.64 -23.46 2.26
N LYS A 346 10.33 -24.32 2.99
CA LYS A 346 9.69 -25.44 3.68
C LYS A 346 8.73 -24.90 4.75
N ASP A 347 7.57 -25.52 4.85
CA ASP A 347 6.51 -25.18 5.81
C ASP A 347 6.01 -23.72 5.73
N ASP A 348 6.26 -23.05 4.60
CA ASP A 348 6.00 -21.62 4.38
C ASP A 348 6.77 -20.68 5.32
N LEU A 349 7.83 -21.14 6.01
CA LEU A 349 8.53 -20.35 7.04
C LEU A 349 9.91 -19.86 6.59
N VAL A 350 10.18 -18.59 6.91
CA VAL A 350 11.47 -17.92 6.70
C VAL A 350 11.92 -17.28 8.01
N ILE A 351 13.22 -17.27 8.27
CA ILE A 351 13.77 -16.57 9.43
C ILE A 351 14.72 -15.48 8.95
N LEU A 352 14.42 -14.23 9.31
CA LEU A 352 15.26 -13.07 8.99
C LEU A 352 16.03 -12.67 10.25
N ARG A 353 17.34 -12.45 10.11
CA ARG A 353 18.26 -12.26 11.24
C ARG A 353 19.19 -11.08 11.04
N THR A 354 19.64 -10.53 12.16
CA THR A 354 20.84 -9.69 12.19
C THR A 354 22.04 -10.62 12.19
N ARG A 355 23.01 -10.40 11.30
CA ARG A 355 24.21 -11.24 11.20
C ARG A 355 25.42 -10.35 10.94
N ASP A 356 26.54 -10.66 11.58
CA ASP A 356 27.81 -9.95 11.41
C ASP A 356 27.74 -8.42 11.60
N GLY A 357 26.86 -7.98 12.52
CA GLY A 357 26.63 -6.56 12.76
C GLY A 357 25.82 -5.84 11.67
N ILE A 358 25.25 -6.59 10.72
CA ILE A 358 24.37 -6.10 9.67
C ILE A 358 22.92 -6.37 10.08
N ASP A 359 22.15 -5.30 10.21
CA ASP A 359 20.77 -5.36 10.68
C ASP A 359 19.87 -6.22 9.80
N ALA A 360 18.99 -6.98 10.45
CA ALA A 360 17.84 -7.60 9.82
C ALA A 360 16.95 -6.55 9.12
N PRO A 361 16.14 -6.95 8.13
CA PRO A 361 15.09 -6.11 7.59
C PRO A 361 14.16 -5.62 8.71
N SER A 362 13.78 -4.35 8.66
CA SER A 362 12.93 -3.73 9.67
C SER A 362 11.57 -4.42 9.71
N ARG A 363 11.21 -4.90 10.90
CA ARG A 363 9.89 -5.50 11.19
C ARG A 363 8.76 -4.54 10.79
N ARG A 364 8.91 -3.27 11.16
CA ARG A 364 7.97 -2.21 10.83
C ARG A 364 7.78 -2.04 9.32
N LEU A 365 8.86 -2.05 8.55
CA LEU A 365 8.77 -1.91 7.09
C LEU A 365 8.09 -3.13 6.45
N LEU A 366 8.40 -4.33 6.94
CA LEU A 366 7.75 -5.57 6.50
C LEU A 366 6.26 -5.61 6.86
N GLU A 367 5.87 -5.09 8.03
CA GLU A 367 4.47 -4.97 8.44
C GLU A 367 3.68 -4.03 7.52
N ILE A 368 4.23 -2.86 7.18
CA ILE A 368 3.58 -1.93 6.25
C ILE A 368 3.49 -2.55 4.85
N HIS A 369 4.58 -3.15 4.36
CA HIS A 369 4.59 -3.85 3.07
C HIS A 369 3.51 -4.94 3.03
N ARG A 370 3.42 -5.76 4.08
CA ARG A 370 2.37 -6.76 4.24
C ARG A 370 0.97 -6.14 4.19
N ALA A 371 0.72 -5.06 4.94
CA ALA A 371 -0.58 -4.42 4.95
C ALA A 371 -1.01 -3.95 3.55
N LEU A 372 -0.08 -3.32 2.82
CA LEU A 372 -0.30 -2.90 1.44
C LEU A 372 -0.49 -4.08 0.49
N ALA A 373 0.26 -5.17 0.66
CA ALA A 373 0.17 -6.36 -0.18
C ALA A 373 -1.13 -7.13 0.04
N VAL A 374 -1.56 -7.31 1.29
CA VAL A 374 -2.84 -7.93 1.63
C VAL A 374 -3.99 -7.10 1.08
N ALA A 375 -4.00 -5.78 1.35
CA ALA A 375 -5.03 -4.87 0.85
C ALA A 375 -5.08 -4.87 -0.68
N ALA A 376 -3.94 -4.75 -1.36
CA ALA A 376 -3.86 -4.75 -2.82
C ALA A 376 -4.33 -6.08 -3.42
N SER A 377 -3.94 -7.21 -2.82
CA SER A 377 -4.23 -8.53 -3.38
C SER A 377 -5.68 -8.96 -3.15
N LEU A 378 -6.22 -8.77 -1.95
CA LEU A 378 -7.53 -9.30 -1.57
C LEU A 378 -8.69 -8.35 -1.94
N SER A 379 -8.44 -7.07 -2.19
CA SER A 379 -9.44 -6.13 -2.74
C SER A 379 -9.54 -6.15 -4.27
N GLY A 380 -8.55 -6.72 -4.97
CA GLY A 380 -8.40 -6.59 -6.41
C GLY A 380 -7.71 -5.31 -6.87
N ALA A 381 -7.38 -4.37 -5.97
CA ALA A 381 -6.71 -3.12 -6.31
C ALA A 381 -5.38 -3.31 -7.06
N GLY A 382 -4.61 -4.35 -6.72
CA GLY A 382 -3.39 -4.70 -7.46
C GLY A 382 -3.66 -5.13 -8.90
N THR A 383 -4.79 -5.81 -9.16
CA THR A 383 -5.20 -6.19 -10.52
C THR A 383 -5.68 -4.98 -11.31
N ASP A 384 -6.34 -4.04 -10.64
CA ASP A 384 -6.81 -2.80 -11.26
C ASP A 384 -5.63 -1.91 -11.67
N ILE A 385 -4.60 -1.78 -10.82
CA ILE A 385 -3.35 -1.10 -11.20
C ILE A 385 -2.65 -1.85 -12.35
N ASP A 386 -2.52 -3.18 -12.29
CA ASP A 386 -1.88 -3.96 -13.35
C ASP A 386 -2.58 -3.79 -14.71
N LYS A 387 -3.90 -3.51 -14.73
CA LYS A 387 -4.62 -3.16 -15.97
C LYS A 387 -4.29 -1.75 -16.42
N LEU A 388 -4.37 -0.76 -15.53
CA LEU A 388 -4.03 0.63 -15.85
C LEU A 388 -2.62 0.76 -16.45
N LEU A 389 -1.63 0.08 -15.86
CA LEU A 389 -0.26 0.08 -16.38
C LEU A 389 -0.12 -0.57 -17.75
N ARG A 390 -0.93 -1.59 -18.05
CA ARG A 390 -0.97 -2.22 -19.38
C ARG A 390 -1.63 -1.30 -20.39
N ASP A 391 -2.76 -0.72 -20.05
CA ASP A 391 -3.48 0.22 -20.92
C ASP A 391 -2.62 1.45 -21.23
N GLU A 392 -1.89 1.98 -20.25
CA GLU A 392 -0.90 3.07 -20.46
C GLU A 392 0.21 2.66 -21.44
N ALA A 393 0.76 1.45 -21.29
CA ALA A 393 1.81 0.94 -22.19
C ALA A 393 1.28 0.71 -23.61
N ASP A 394 0.09 0.11 -23.75
CA ASP A 394 -0.56 -0.14 -25.03
C ASP A 394 -0.90 1.17 -25.73
N LEU A 395 -1.42 2.17 -25.00
CA LEU A 395 -1.67 3.51 -25.52
C LEU A 395 -0.39 4.23 -25.95
N ALA A 396 0.72 4.08 -25.22
CA ALA A 396 2.00 4.66 -25.60
C ALA A 396 2.55 4.03 -26.91
N VAL A 397 2.32 2.74 -27.12
CA VAL A 397 2.66 2.04 -28.37
C VAL A 397 1.77 2.49 -29.52
N LEU A 398 0.46 2.65 -29.29
CA LEU A 398 -0.49 3.19 -30.28
C LEU A 398 -0.23 4.68 -30.60
N ALA A 399 0.33 5.45 -29.68
CA ALA A 399 0.73 6.84 -29.95
C ALA A 399 1.87 6.92 -30.99
N GLN A 400 2.75 5.92 -31.01
CA GLN A 400 3.89 5.84 -31.92
C GLN A 400 3.50 5.44 -33.35
N ASP A 401 2.31 4.86 -33.57
CA ASP A 401 1.81 4.50 -34.91
C ASP A 401 1.08 5.65 -35.62
N GLY A 402 0.94 6.81 -34.96
CA GLY A 402 0.42 8.06 -35.54
C GLY A 402 -1.10 8.15 -35.65
N SER A 403 -1.88 7.21 -35.09
CA SER A 403 -3.33 7.17 -35.24
C SER A 403 -4.12 8.07 -34.27
N THR A 404 -3.56 8.51 -33.14
CA THR A 404 -4.35 9.21 -32.08
C THR A 404 -3.62 10.34 -31.31
N ALA A 405 -2.63 10.99 -31.92
CA ALA A 405 -1.81 12.02 -31.28
C ALA A 405 -2.62 13.18 -30.61
N ASP A 406 -3.72 13.61 -31.21
CA ASP A 406 -4.49 14.79 -30.72
C ASP A 406 -5.49 14.47 -29.59
N THR A 407 -5.92 13.21 -29.46
CA THR A 407 -6.85 12.77 -28.39
C THR A 407 -6.09 12.28 -27.15
N LEU A 408 -4.87 11.80 -27.31
CA LEU A 408 -4.08 11.19 -26.24
C LEU A 408 -3.45 12.21 -25.28
N GLY A 409 -2.94 13.33 -25.79
CA GLY A 409 -2.41 14.42 -24.94
C GLY A 409 -3.48 15.06 -24.05
N SER A 410 -4.74 15.02 -24.49
CA SER A 410 -5.89 15.52 -23.72
C SER A 410 -6.31 14.54 -22.61
N LEU A 411 -6.27 13.23 -22.87
CA LEU A 411 -6.67 12.20 -21.88
C LEU A 411 -5.61 11.95 -20.81
N LEU A 412 -4.32 12.02 -21.14
CA LEU A 412 -3.23 11.91 -20.16
C LEU A 412 -3.17 13.11 -19.20
N ASN A 413 -3.45 14.32 -19.70
CA ASN A 413 -3.61 15.49 -18.84
C ASN A 413 -4.92 15.45 -18.02
N ILE A 414 -5.97 14.76 -18.46
CA ILE A 414 -7.18 14.59 -17.65
C ILE A 414 -6.95 13.55 -16.54
N ALA A 415 -6.23 12.46 -16.82
CA ALA A 415 -5.91 11.43 -15.83
C ALA A 415 -4.93 11.90 -14.74
N ILE A 416 -4.05 12.87 -15.05
CA ILE A 416 -3.01 13.36 -14.12
C ILE A 416 -3.27 14.80 -13.62
N SER A 417 -4.02 15.64 -14.33
CA SER A 417 -4.23 17.06 -13.95
C SER A 417 -5.69 17.49 -13.70
N LYS A 418 -6.68 16.59 -13.79
CA LYS A 418 -8.06 16.95 -13.42
C LYS A 418 -8.76 15.91 -12.55
N ARG A 419 -8.66 16.10 -11.23
CA ARG A 419 -9.85 16.33 -10.40
C ARG A 419 -9.58 17.49 -9.43
N PRO A 420 -9.82 18.76 -9.83
CA PRO A 420 -10.11 19.80 -8.87
C PRO A 420 -11.50 19.51 -8.28
N CYS A 421 -11.65 19.77 -6.98
CA CYS A 421 -12.96 19.97 -6.36
C CYS A 421 -13.80 20.93 -7.21
N GLU A 422 -15.00 20.49 -7.58
CA GLU A 422 -16.20 21.33 -7.48
C GLU A 422 -17.23 20.57 -6.65
#